data_AF-A0A2W6CYL4-F1
#
_entry.id   AF-A0A2W6CYL4-F1
#
_cell.length_a   1.000
_cell.length_b   1.000
_cell.length_c   1.000
_cell.angle_alpha   90.00
_cell.angle_beta   90.00
_cell.angle_gamma   90.00
#
_symmetry.space_group_name_H-M   'P 1'
#
loop_
_entity.id
_entity.type
_entity.pdbx_description
1 polymer ?
#
loop_
_entity_poly.entity_id
_entity_poly.type
_entity_poly.pdbx_seq_one_letter_code
_entity_poly.pdbx_strand_id
1 'polypeptide(L)'
;MSLDESTAAKVEQAVLAKAPEQSLASFRRSLRKAVLTAAPQSAEQRHERGLAQRRVVRMPADDTGMSGIWMLLPDAGATMLMTAIDALARRVTPGDPRTADQRRADAVIQLALDTLHGTDSAELPREHGMRPTIHVTVALSTLLDLDEEPGELAGSGPIPAALARKLAADPTGTWRRLVTDPLGKLIDYGHTRYKPPKHLAEHV
;
A
#
# COMPACT_ATOMS: atom_id res chain seq x y z
N MET A 1 -7.78 -25.85 -0.83
CA MET A 1 -8.74 -26.41 -1.81
C MET A 1 -9.02 -27.81 -1.30
N SER A 2 -10.15 -28.01 -0.65
CA SER A 2 -10.58 -29.35 -0.27
C SER A 2 -11.10 -30.01 -1.55
N LEU A 3 -10.50 -31.14 -1.91
CA LEU A 3 -11.04 -32.06 -2.91
C LEU A 3 -11.98 -33.01 -2.18
N ASP A 4 -13.03 -33.48 -2.84
CA ASP A 4 -13.77 -34.63 -2.33
C ASP A 4 -12.88 -35.88 -2.36
N GLU A 5 -13.21 -36.85 -1.51
CA GLU A 5 -12.39 -38.03 -1.27
C GLU A 5 -12.16 -38.87 -2.53
N SER A 6 -13.15 -38.92 -3.43
CA SER A 6 -13.06 -39.65 -4.69
C SER A 6 -12.12 -38.97 -5.69
N THR A 7 -12.10 -37.65 -5.73
CA THR A 7 -11.20 -36.86 -6.56
C THR A 7 -9.78 -36.90 -6.01
N ALA A 8 -9.62 -36.80 -4.67
CA ALA A 8 -8.32 -36.91 -4.01
C ALA A 8 -7.64 -38.25 -4.32
N ALA A 9 -8.36 -39.38 -4.20
CA ALA A 9 -7.84 -40.71 -4.50
C ALA A 9 -7.37 -40.85 -5.96
N LYS A 10 -8.10 -40.28 -6.93
CA LYS A 10 -7.69 -40.28 -8.35
C LYS A 10 -6.41 -39.48 -8.59
N VAL A 11 -6.27 -38.33 -7.91
CA VAL A 11 -5.07 -37.51 -7.99
C VAL A 11 -3.87 -38.26 -7.40
N GLU A 12 -4.04 -38.86 -6.21
CA GLU A 12 -3.02 -39.64 -5.54
C GLU A 12 -2.53 -40.81 -6.39
N GLN A 13 -3.45 -41.61 -6.93
CA GLN A 13 -3.11 -42.74 -7.81
C GLN A 13 -2.32 -42.30 -9.05
N ALA A 14 -2.60 -41.11 -9.59
CA ALA A 14 -1.93 -40.58 -10.76
C ALA A 14 -0.49 -40.07 -10.50
N VAL A 15 -0.16 -39.67 -9.26
CA VAL A 15 1.10 -38.96 -8.96
C VAL A 15 2.02 -39.69 -7.98
N LEU A 16 1.50 -40.49 -7.04
CA LEU A 16 2.29 -41.10 -5.98
C LEU A 16 3.32 -42.11 -6.50
N ALA A 17 2.98 -42.90 -7.52
CA ALA A 17 3.87 -43.92 -8.06
C ALA A 17 5.19 -43.34 -8.62
N LYS A 18 5.16 -42.12 -9.15
CA LYS A 18 6.33 -41.44 -9.74
C LYS A 18 6.94 -40.39 -8.83
N ALA A 19 6.36 -40.13 -7.66
CA ALA A 19 6.79 -39.07 -6.76
C ALA A 19 8.25 -39.25 -6.25
N PRO A 20 8.72 -40.46 -5.87
CA PRO A 20 10.09 -40.65 -5.39
C PRO A 20 11.17 -40.37 -6.44
N GLU A 21 10.81 -40.43 -7.72
CA GLU A 21 11.73 -40.24 -8.86
C GLU A 21 11.74 -38.78 -9.37
N GLN A 22 10.96 -37.89 -8.75
CA GLN A 22 10.76 -36.52 -9.21
C GLN A 22 11.40 -35.48 -8.27
N SER A 23 11.96 -34.43 -8.86
CA SER A 23 12.29 -33.22 -8.11
C SER A 23 11.01 -32.53 -7.60
N LEU A 24 11.11 -31.76 -6.51
CA LEU A 24 9.97 -31.03 -5.94
C LEU A 24 9.24 -30.13 -6.96
N ALA A 25 9.98 -29.50 -7.88
CA ALA A 25 9.40 -28.69 -8.93
C ALA A 25 8.61 -29.53 -9.96
N SER A 26 9.15 -30.69 -10.36
CA SER A 26 8.50 -31.63 -11.28
C SER A 26 7.26 -32.26 -10.63
N PHE A 27 7.36 -32.65 -9.36
CA PHE A 27 6.25 -33.19 -8.58
C PHE A 27 5.12 -32.15 -8.40
N ARG A 28 5.45 -30.90 -8.06
CA ARG A 28 4.45 -29.82 -8.01
C ARG A 28 3.72 -29.62 -9.33
N ARG A 29 4.43 -29.75 -10.45
CA ARG A 29 3.86 -29.65 -11.80
C ARG A 29 2.94 -30.84 -12.10
N SER A 30 3.37 -32.08 -11.83
CA SER A 30 2.58 -33.29 -12.07
C SER A 30 1.32 -33.34 -11.19
N LEU A 31 1.44 -32.96 -9.91
CA LEU A 31 0.33 -32.81 -8.97
C LEU A 31 -0.68 -31.77 -9.46
N ARG A 32 -0.22 -30.57 -9.84
CA ARG A 32 -1.11 -29.51 -10.34
C ARG A 32 -1.85 -29.96 -11.61
N LYS A 33 -1.19 -30.69 -12.50
CA LYS A 33 -1.81 -31.28 -13.70
C LYS A 33 -2.87 -32.32 -13.33
N ALA A 34 -2.54 -33.28 -12.46
CA ALA A 34 -3.47 -34.33 -12.04
C ALA A 34 -4.73 -33.75 -11.36
N VAL A 35 -4.56 -32.75 -10.50
CA VAL A 35 -5.68 -32.03 -9.86
C VAL A 35 -6.58 -31.35 -10.90
N LEU A 36 -6.01 -30.65 -11.88
CA LEU A 36 -6.79 -29.98 -12.93
C LEU A 36 -7.52 -30.96 -13.86
N THR A 37 -6.94 -32.15 -14.08
CA THR A 37 -7.58 -33.22 -14.87
C THR A 37 -8.72 -33.88 -14.11
N ALA A 38 -8.54 -34.16 -12.81
CA ALA A 38 -9.52 -34.88 -12.00
C ALA A 38 -10.72 -34.02 -11.56
N ALA A 39 -10.49 -32.71 -11.36
CA ALA A 39 -11.53 -31.74 -11.03
C ALA A 39 -11.40 -30.50 -11.92
N PRO A 40 -11.80 -30.58 -13.21
CA PRO A 40 -11.88 -29.42 -14.06
C PRO A 40 -12.92 -28.46 -13.49
N GLN A 41 -12.50 -27.23 -13.19
CA GLN A 41 -13.41 -26.19 -12.71
C GLN A 41 -14.02 -25.45 -13.90
N SER A 42 -15.34 -25.21 -13.84
CA SER A 42 -16.01 -24.37 -14.83
C SER A 42 -15.42 -22.94 -14.82
N ALA A 43 -15.68 -22.17 -15.88
CA ALA A 43 -15.25 -20.77 -15.92
C ALA A 43 -15.88 -19.96 -14.78
N GLU A 44 -17.14 -20.23 -14.46
CA GLU A 44 -17.93 -19.62 -13.41
C GLU A 44 -17.36 -19.93 -12.02
N GLN A 45 -17.06 -21.20 -11.73
CA GLN A 45 -16.46 -21.60 -10.44
C GLN A 45 -15.08 -20.97 -10.23
N ARG A 46 -14.27 -20.88 -11.30
CA ARG A 46 -12.97 -20.17 -11.24
C ARG A 46 -13.17 -18.69 -11.00
N HIS A 47 -14.17 -18.09 -11.64
CA HIS A 47 -14.52 -16.68 -11.45
C HIS A 47 -14.97 -16.41 -10.00
N GLU A 48 -15.96 -17.14 -9.48
CA GLU A 48 -16.45 -17.02 -8.10
C GLU A 48 -15.33 -17.16 -7.07
N ARG A 49 -14.45 -18.14 -7.26
CA ARG A 49 -13.29 -18.31 -6.39
C ARG A 49 -12.31 -17.14 -6.49
N GLY A 50 -12.09 -16.61 -7.69
CA GLY A 50 -11.29 -15.40 -7.90
C GLY A 50 -11.90 -14.19 -7.17
N LEU A 51 -13.22 -14.01 -7.26
CA LEU A 51 -13.96 -12.98 -6.53
C LEU A 51 -13.81 -13.15 -5.01
N ALA A 52 -13.84 -14.37 -4.49
CA ALA A 52 -13.63 -14.62 -3.06
C ALA A 52 -12.20 -14.31 -2.57
N GLN A 53 -11.22 -14.22 -3.47
CA GLN A 53 -9.81 -13.96 -3.13
C GLN A 53 -9.37 -12.51 -3.30
N ARG A 54 -10.26 -11.63 -3.78
CA ARG A 54 -9.97 -10.21 -4.01
C ARG A 54 -9.39 -9.58 -2.76
N ARG A 55 -8.32 -8.82 -2.92
CA ARG A 55 -7.62 -8.14 -1.82
C ARG A 55 -6.77 -7.00 -2.31
N VAL A 56 -6.54 -6.05 -1.41
CA VAL A 56 -5.56 -4.97 -1.54
C VAL A 56 -4.59 -5.14 -0.38
N VAL A 57 -3.30 -5.29 -0.67
CA VAL A 57 -2.27 -5.47 0.35
C VAL A 57 -1.13 -4.48 0.12
N ARG A 58 -0.69 -3.86 1.22
CA ARG A 58 0.56 -3.10 1.23
C ARG A 58 1.71 -4.06 1.46
N MET A 59 2.75 -3.94 0.64
CA MET A 59 4.00 -4.66 0.76
C MET A 59 5.10 -3.61 0.95
N PRO A 60 5.80 -3.58 2.10
CA PRO A 60 6.98 -2.74 2.27
C PRO A 60 7.98 -3.06 1.15
N ALA A 61 8.54 -2.01 0.54
CA ALA A 61 9.76 -2.19 -0.25
C ALA A 61 10.97 -2.17 0.70
N ASP A 62 12.15 -2.36 0.15
CA ASP A 62 13.42 -2.32 0.89
C ASP A 62 13.67 -0.92 1.54
N ASP A 63 14.89 -0.67 2.00
CA ASP A 63 15.37 0.52 2.74
C ASP A 63 15.16 1.90 2.06
N THR A 64 14.56 1.95 0.87
CA THR A 64 14.29 3.17 0.10
C THR A 64 13.13 4.03 0.63
N GLY A 65 12.41 3.57 1.66
CA GLY A 65 11.21 4.25 2.16
C GLY A 65 9.99 4.13 1.24
N MET A 66 10.05 3.22 0.27
CA MET A 66 8.96 2.96 -0.68
C MET A 66 8.07 1.80 -0.21
N SER A 67 6.85 1.74 -0.72
CA SER A 67 5.96 0.59 -0.51
C SER A 67 5.15 0.30 -1.75
N GLY A 68 5.01 -0.97 -2.09
CA GLY A 68 4.12 -1.42 -3.15
C GLY A 68 2.71 -1.65 -2.61
N ILE A 69 1.69 -1.34 -3.41
CA ILE A 69 0.33 -1.82 -3.20
C ILE A 69 0.04 -2.88 -4.25
N TRP A 70 -0.24 -4.11 -3.82
CA TRP A 70 -0.67 -5.18 -4.71
C TRP A 70 -2.17 -5.40 -4.60
N MET A 71 -2.83 -5.53 -5.74
CA MET A 71 -4.28 -5.67 -5.84
C MET A 71 -4.65 -6.89 -6.67
N LEU A 72 -5.56 -7.71 -6.13
CA LEU A 72 -6.26 -8.75 -6.89
C LEU A 72 -7.72 -8.33 -7.03
N LEU A 73 -8.11 -8.00 -8.27
CA LEU A 73 -9.43 -7.44 -8.59
C LEU A 73 -10.11 -8.29 -9.69
N PRO A 74 -11.44 -8.20 -9.84
CA PRO A 74 -12.08 -8.62 -11.08
C PRO A 74 -11.50 -7.81 -12.24
N ASP A 75 -11.33 -8.44 -13.39
CA ASP A 75 -10.71 -7.84 -14.56
C ASP A 75 -11.36 -6.50 -14.95
N ALA A 76 -12.70 -6.47 -15.03
CA ALA A 76 -13.45 -5.23 -15.31
C ALA A 76 -13.14 -4.10 -14.30
N GLY A 77 -13.01 -4.43 -13.01
CA GLY A 77 -12.65 -3.46 -11.98
C GLY A 77 -11.20 -2.97 -12.10
N ALA A 78 -10.27 -3.85 -12.46
CA ALA A 78 -8.88 -3.49 -12.74
C ALA A 78 -8.78 -2.56 -13.96
N THR A 79 -9.54 -2.84 -15.03
CA THR A 79 -9.61 -2.00 -16.23
C THR A 79 -10.17 -0.62 -15.91
N MET A 80 -11.24 -0.54 -15.13
CA MET A 80 -11.82 0.74 -14.68
C MET A 80 -10.81 1.55 -13.86
N LEU A 81 -10.15 0.92 -12.89
CA LEU A 81 -9.14 1.58 -12.05
C LEU A 81 -7.97 2.12 -12.88
N MET A 82 -7.40 1.30 -13.77
CA MET A 82 -6.30 1.72 -14.63
C MET A 82 -6.71 2.84 -15.58
N THR A 83 -7.93 2.81 -16.11
CA THR A 83 -8.46 3.86 -16.97
C THR A 83 -8.54 5.20 -16.23
N ALA A 84 -9.01 5.19 -14.98
CA ALA A 84 -9.07 6.39 -14.14
C ALA A 84 -7.67 6.93 -13.80
N ILE A 85 -6.74 6.05 -13.41
CA ILE A 85 -5.34 6.41 -13.14
C ILE A 85 -4.70 7.03 -14.37
N ASP A 86 -4.84 6.40 -15.54
CA ASP A 86 -4.28 6.92 -16.79
C ASP A 86 -4.92 8.26 -17.19
N ALA A 87 -6.20 8.46 -16.93
CA ALA A 87 -6.88 9.73 -17.19
C ALA A 87 -6.34 10.87 -16.32
N LEU A 88 -6.07 10.60 -15.03
CA LEU A 88 -5.46 11.55 -14.13
C LEU A 88 -3.98 11.79 -14.46
N ALA A 89 -3.21 10.74 -14.74
CA ALA A 89 -1.78 10.81 -15.08
C ALA A 89 -1.49 11.62 -16.36
N ARG A 90 -2.48 11.74 -17.25
CA ARG A 90 -2.40 12.59 -18.46
C ARG A 90 -2.55 14.08 -18.19
N ARG A 91 -3.00 14.49 -16.99
CA ARG A 91 -3.10 15.90 -16.60
C ARG A 91 -1.72 16.45 -16.25
N VAL A 92 -0.99 16.90 -17.26
CA VAL A 92 0.36 17.47 -17.09
C VAL A 92 0.54 18.76 -17.85
N THR A 93 1.45 19.58 -17.36
CA THR A 93 1.94 20.75 -18.08
C THR A 93 2.90 20.33 -19.21
N PRO A 94 2.95 21.07 -20.34
CA PRO A 94 3.96 20.85 -21.36
C PRO A 94 5.38 20.86 -20.77
N GLY A 95 6.22 19.89 -21.16
CA GLY A 95 7.59 19.77 -20.68
C GLY A 95 7.75 19.10 -19.30
N ASP A 96 6.70 18.48 -18.76
CA ASP A 96 6.82 17.68 -17.54
C ASP A 96 7.88 16.57 -17.70
N PRO A 97 8.97 16.58 -16.90
CA PRO A 97 10.08 15.65 -17.05
C PRO A 97 9.76 14.25 -16.51
N ARG A 98 8.64 14.06 -15.80
CA ARG A 98 8.29 12.79 -15.16
C ARG A 98 7.93 11.70 -16.17
N THR A 99 8.34 10.47 -15.86
CA THR A 99 7.98 9.30 -16.67
C THR A 99 6.47 9.02 -16.59
N ALA A 100 5.95 8.22 -17.53
CA ALA A 100 4.55 7.80 -17.48
C ALA A 100 4.21 7.07 -16.17
N ASP A 101 5.10 6.23 -15.67
CA ASP A 101 4.88 5.46 -14.44
C ASP A 101 4.95 6.32 -13.17
N GLN A 102 5.85 7.31 -13.13
CA GLN A 102 5.87 8.30 -12.04
C GLN A 102 4.54 9.07 -11.96
N ARG A 103 4.02 9.49 -13.12
CA ARG A 103 2.74 10.21 -13.18
C ARG A 103 1.55 9.36 -12.79
N ARG A 104 1.57 8.06 -13.10
CA ARG A 104 0.55 7.11 -12.61
C ARG A 104 0.62 6.92 -11.11
N ALA A 105 1.83 6.82 -10.55
CA ALA A 105 2.02 6.74 -9.10
C ALA A 105 1.45 7.99 -8.41
N ASP A 106 1.79 9.18 -8.91
CA ASP A 106 1.25 10.46 -8.42
C ASP A 106 -0.28 10.52 -8.54
N ALA A 107 -0.84 10.03 -9.66
CA ALA A 107 -2.29 10.01 -9.89
C ALA A 107 -3.05 9.13 -8.89
N VAL A 108 -2.50 7.96 -8.51
CA VAL A 108 -3.09 7.10 -7.48
C VAL A 108 -3.09 7.81 -6.12
N ILE A 109 -1.99 8.48 -5.78
CA ILE A 109 -1.88 9.26 -4.54
C ILE A 109 -2.91 10.40 -4.55
N GLN A 110 -3.05 11.12 -5.67
CA GLN A 110 -4.03 12.20 -5.78
C GLN A 110 -5.47 11.71 -5.59
N LEU A 111 -5.83 10.57 -6.20
CA LEU A 111 -7.17 9.98 -6.02
C LEU A 111 -7.46 9.67 -4.55
N ALA A 112 -6.47 9.15 -3.81
CA ALA A 112 -6.59 8.90 -2.38
C ALA A 112 -6.71 10.21 -1.59
N LEU A 113 -5.90 11.22 -1.92
CA LEU A 113 -5.94 12.55 -1.28
C LEU A 113 -7.31 13.22 -1.47
N ASP A 114 -7.86 13.24 -2.68
CA ASP A 114 -9.17 13.81 -2.98
C ASP A 114 -10.26 13.11 -2.14
N THR A 115 -10.18 11.78 -2.03
CA THR A 115 -11.08 10.99 -1.18
C THR A 115 -10.95 11.37 0.31
N LEU A 116 -9.71 11.49 0.82
CA LEU A 116 -9.43 11.84 2.22
C LEU A 116 -9.83 13.28 2.57
N HIS A 117 -9.72 14.20 1.63
CA HIS A 117 -10.13 15.60 1.79
C HIS A 117 -11.64 15.79 1.67
N GLY A 118 -12.35 14.82 1.07
CA GLY A 118 -13.79 14.82 0.93
C GLY A 118 -14.28 15.69 -0.22
N THR A 119 -13.46 15.89 -1.26
CA THR A 119 -13.84 16.67 -2.45
C THR A 119 -14.87 15.96 -3.32
N ASP A 120 -15.02 14.63 -3.19
CA ASP A 120 -16.04 13.86 -3.90
C ASP A 120 -16.85 12.95 -2.94
N SER A 121 -18.05 13.43 -2.60
CA SER A 121 -19.30 12.65 -2.46
C SER A 121 -19.31 11.33 -1.66
N ALA A 122 -18.91 11.39 -0.39
CA ALA A 122 -19.54 10.75 0.78
C ALA A 122 -18.67 11.09 2.00
N GLU A 123 -19.26 11.50 3.14
CA GLU A 123 -18.43 11.63 4.35
C GLU A 123 -17.79 10.27 4.66
N LEU A 124 -16.46 10.21 4.59
CA LEU A 124 -15.73 9.03 5.04
C LEU A 124 -16.15 8.71 6.48
N PRO A 125 -16.35 7.41 6.83
CA PRO A 125 -16.64 7.02 8.20
C PRO A 125 -15.60 7.63 9.15
N ARG A 126 -16.08 8.31 10.18
CA ARG A 126 -15.20 8.87 11.22
C ARG A 126 -14.89 7.77 12.22
N GLU A 127 -13.63 7.36 12.33
CA GLU A 127 -13.19 6.52 13.44
C GLU A 127 -12.95 7.42 14.65
N HIS A 128 -13.65 7.16 15.76
CA HIS A 128 -13.59 7.98 16.98
C HIS A 128 -13.80 9.49 16.74
N GLY A 129 -14.61 9.85 15.74
CA GLY A 129 -14.88 11.25 15.38
C GLY A 129 -13.76 11.94 14.57
N MET A 130 -12.68 11.24 14.22
CA MET A 130 -11.57 11.76 13.43
C MET A 130 -11.63 11.28 11.98
N ARG A 131 -11.18 12.15 11.06
CA ARG A 131 -10.92 11.75 9.67
C ARG A 131 -9.68 10.85 9.62
N PRO A 132 -9.56 9.91 8.67
CA PRO A 132 -8.33 9.14 8.51
C PRO A 132 -7.14 10.08 8.24
N THR A 133 -6.08 9.95 9.04
CA THR A 133 -4.87 10.79 8.96
C THR A 133 -3.62 9.94 9.10
N ILE A 134 -2.57 10.27 8.35
CA ILE A 134 -1.22 9.76 8.61
C ILE A 134 -0.55 10.56 9.73
N HIS A 135 0.31 9.90 10.50
CA HIS A 135 1.10 10.55 11.55
C HIS A 135 2.57 10.40 11.24
N VAL A 136 3.28 11.53 11.21
CA VAL A 136 4.74 11.58 11.01
C VAL A 136 5.35 12.22 12.25
N THR A 137 6.36 11.56 12.81
CA THR A 137 7.18 12.11 13.90
C THR A 137 8.53 12.49 13.32
N VAL A 138 8.98 13.71 13.56
CA VAL A 138 10.25 14.22 13.02
C VAL A 138 11.00 14.92 14.14
N ALA A 139 12.30 14.69 14.26
CA ALA A 139 13.13 15.45 15.19
C ALA A 139 13.10 16.93 14.80
N LEU A 140 13.04 17.81 15.80
CA LEU A 140 13.01 19.25 15.56
C LEU A 140 14.32 19.72 14.88
N SER A 141 15.45 19.10 15.21
CA SER A 141 16.75 19.38 14.58
C SER A 141 16.73 19.07 13.09
N THR A 142 16.15 17.94 12.68
CA THR A 142 15.91 17.60 11.27
C THR A 142 15.00 18.60 10.59
N LEU A 143 13.91 19.01 11.25
CA LEU A 143 13.01 20.04 10.72
C LEU A 143 13.68 21.41 10.58
N LEU A 144 14.73 21.70 11.36
CA LEU A 144 15.52 22.92 11.31
C LEU A 144 16.77 22.80 10.42
N ASP A 145 16.89 21.71 9.67
CA ASP A 145 18.03 21.40 8.80
C ASP A 145 19.38 21.38 9.55
N LEU A 146 19.35 21.02 10.84
CA LEU A 146 20.55 20.90 11.69
C LEU A 146 21.19 19.51 11.58
N ASP A 147 20.39 18.51 11.20
CA ASP A 147 20.82 17.13 10.92
C ASP A 147 19.90 16.47 9.89
N GLU A 148 20.27 15.25 9.49
CA GLU A 148 19.54 14.39 8.55
C GLU A 148 18.98 13.15 9.27
N GLU A 149 18.59 13.27 10.54
CA GLU A 149 17.94 12.15 11.23
C GLU A 149 16.64 11.77 10.50
N PRO A 150 16.34 10.46 10.36
CA PRO A 150 15.12 10.03 9.70
C PRO A 150 13.87 10.43 10.49
N GLY A 151 12.79 10.75 9.76
CA GLY A 151 11.46 10.85 10.37
C GLY A 151 10.82 9.46 10.51
N GLU A 152 9.77 9.34 11.32
CA GLU A 152 9.03 8.11 11.53
C GLU A 152 7.58 8.26 11.04
N LEU A 153 7.19 7.46 10.04
CA LEU A 153 5.81 7.39 9.55
C LEU A 153 5.08 6.26 10.27
N ALA A 154 4.05 6.60 11.06
CA ALA A 154 3.31 5.64 11.87
C ALA A 154 2.75 4.47 11.02
N GLY A 155 3.06 3.23 11.42
CA GLY A 155 2.67 2.01 10.70
C GLY A 155 3.52 1.70 9.45
N SER A 156 4.48 2.56 9.10
CA SER A 156 5.44 2.34 8.01
C SER A 156 6.87 2.17 8.51
N GLY A 157 7.29 2.96 9.50
CA GLY A 157 8.67 3.02 9.97
C GLY A 157 9.41 4.25 9.42
N PRO A 158 10.75 4.21 9.39
CA PRO A 158 11.57 5.37 9.09
C PRO A 158 11.38 5.85 7.64
N ILE A 159 11.36 7.17 7.46
CA ILE A 159 11.33 7.87 6.19
C ILE A 159 12.50 8.86 6.11
N PRO A 160 13.04 9.12 4.90
CA PRO A 160 14.12 10.09 4.74
C PRO A 160 13.75 11.49 5.26
N ALA A 161 14.71 12.20 5.85
CA ALA A 161 14.56 13.56 6.38
C ALA A 161 13.89 14.52 5.37
N ALA A 162 14.33 14.48 4.11
CA ALA A 162 13.74 15.30 3.05
C ALA A 162 12.24 15.02 2.81
N LEU A 163 11.79 13.76 2.89
CA LEU A 163 10.37 13.42 2.78
C LEU A 163 9.61 13.86 4.04
N ALA A 164 10.21 13.69 5.22
CA ALA A 164 9.64 14.11 6.48
C ALA A 164 9.40 15.63 6.53
N ARG A 165 10.38 16.43 6.09
CA ARG A 165 10.29 17.88 5.90
C ARG A 165 9.18 18.27 4.92
N LYS A 166 9.15 17.63 3.74
CA LYS A 166 8.08 17.85 2.75
C LYS A 166 6.67 17.60 3.31
N LEU A 167 6.49 16.53 4.09
CA LEU A 167 5.21 16.22 4.74
C LEU A 167 4.87 17.21 5.85
N ALA A 168 5.88 17.66 6.61
CA ALA A 168 5.71 18.65 7.67
C ALA A 168 5.30 20.04 7.11
N ALA A 169 5.75 20.38 5.90
CA ALA A 169 5.38 21.61 5.18
C ALA A 169 4.01 21.55 4.47
N ASP A 170 3.29 20.43 4.51
CA ASP A 170 1.99 20.30 3.86
C ASP A 170 0.94 21.27 4.48
N PRO A 171 0.29 22.14 3.69
CA PRO A 171 -0.64 23.15 4.20
C PRO A 171 -1.95 22.59 4.77
N THR A 172 -2.26 21.31 4.49
CA THR A 172 -3.37 20.57 5.06
C THR A 172 -3.01 19.93 6.41
N GLY A 173 -1.72 19.80 6.71
CA GLY A 173 -1.19 19.22 7.93
C GLY A 173 -1.43 20.06 9.18
N THR A 174 -1.37 19.41 10.34
CA THR A 174 -1.30 20.07 11.65
C THR A 174 -0.18 19.46 12.47
N TRP A 175 0.46 20.30 13.27
CA TRP A 175 1.59 19.93 14.12
C TRP A 175 1.14 19.77 15.56
N ARG A 176 1.83 18.87 16.26
CA ARG A 176 1.78 18.73 17.71
C ARG A 176 3.20 18.51 18.20
N ARG A 177 3.59 19.29 19.21
CA ARG A 177 4.90 19.13 19.85
C ARG A 177 4.91 17.85 20.67
N LEU A 178 5.96 17.05 20.52
CA LEU A 178 6.28 15.92 21.39
C LEU A 178 7.62 16.22 22.07
N VAL A 179 7.77 15.79 23.31
CA VAL A 179 9.03 15.82 24.05
C VAL A 179 9.36 14.39 24.42
N THR A 180 10.51 13.91 23.96
CA THR A 180 10.98 12.56 24.22
C THR A 180 12.27 12.60 25.04
N ASP A 181 12.58 11.51 25.74
CA ASP A 181 13.90 11.29 26.30
C ASP A 181 14.90 10.89 25.18
N PRO A 182 16.22 10.83 25.45
CA PRO A 182 17.22 10.41 24.46
C PRO A 182 17.07 8.97 23.96
N LEU A 183 16.24 8.14 24.61
CA LEU A 183 15.92 6.77 24.20
C LEU A 183 14.60 6.71 23.39
N GLY A 184 14.00 7.86 23.07
CA GLY A 184 12.77 7.96 22.28
C GLY A 184 11.47 7.76 23.08
N LYS A 185 11.54 7.65 24.41
CA LYS A 185 10.33 7.52 25.25
C LYS A 185 9.64 8.88 25.36
N LEU A 186 8.33 8.91 25.09
CA LEU A 186 7.51 10.11 25.27
C LEU A 186 7.49 10.55 26.75
N ILE A 187 7.93 11.78 26.99
CA ILE A 187 7.90 12.47 28.29
C ILE A 187 6.68 13.38 28.39
N ASP A 188 6.46 14.20 27.35
CA ASP A 188 5.41 15.23 27.32
C ASP A 188 4.89 15.43 25.88
N TYR A 189 3.67 15.94 25.74
CA TYR A 189 3.10 16.31 24.45
C TYR A 189 2.23 17.57 24.56
N GLY A 190 2.29 18.40 23.52
CA GLY A 190 1.43 19.57 23.39
C GLY A 190 -0.04 19.17 23.25
N HIS A 191 -0.91 19.79 24.03
CA HIS A 191 -2.36 19.57 23.93
C HIS A 191 -2.96 20.24 22.69
N THR A 192 -2.31 21.28 22.16
CA THR A 192 -2.75 22.03 20.98
C THR A 192 -2.23 21.40 19.68
N ARG A 193 -3.12 21.28 18.69
CA ARG A 193 -2.73 21.09 17.29
C ARG A 193 -2.73 22.46 16.62
N TYR A 194 -1.71 22.78 15.85
CA TYR A 194 -1.60 24.06 15.16
C TYR A 194 -1.10 23.88 13.73
N LYS A 195 -1.40 24.82 12.83
CA LYS A 195 -0.72 24.89 11.55
C LYS A 195 0.60 25.63 11.75
N PRO A 196 1.75 25.12 11.25
CA PRO A 196 3.02 25.80 11.41
C PRO A 196 2.89 27.24 10.86
N PRO A 197 3.20 28.27 11.66
CA PRO A 197 3.15 29.64 11.20
C PRO A 197 4.18 29.86 10.08
N LYS A 198 3.96 30.84 9.21
CA LYS A 198 4.76 31.04 7.99
C LYS A 198 6.28 31.03 8.23
N HIS A 199 6.74 31.72 9.27
CA HIS A 199 8.17 31.76 9.62
C HIS A 199 8.75 30.38 9.95
N LEU A 200 7.94 29.49 10.53
CA LEU A 200 8.37 28.14 10.88
C LEU A 200 8.29 27.22 9.66
N ALA A 201 7.32 27.43 8.77
CA ALA A 201 7.25 26.74 7.48
C ALA A 201 8.39 27.15 6.52
N GLU A 202 8.97 28.34 6.68
CA GLU A 202 10.14 28.80 5.91
C GLU A 202 11.44 28.08 6.30
N HIS A 203 11.46 27.38 7.43
CA HIS A 203 12.63 26.65 7.93
C HIS A 203 12.57 25.13 7.69
N VAL A 204 11.49 24.62 7.10
CA VAL A 204 11.18 23.19 6.95
C VAL A 204 11.17 22.80 5.47
#